data_AF-A0A662G0W0-F1
#
_entry.id   AF-A0A662G0W0-F1
#
_cell.length_a   1.000
_cell.length_b   1.000
_cell.length_c   1.000
_cell.angle_alpha   90.00
_cell.angle_beta   90.00
_cell.angle_gamma   90.00
#
_symmetry.space_group_name_H-M   'P 1'
#
loop_
_entity.id
_entity.type
_entity.pdbx_description
1 polymer ?
#
loop_
_entity_poly.entity_id
_entity_poly.type
_entity_poly.pdbx_seq_one_letter_code
_entity_poly.pdbx_strand_id
1 'polypeptide(L)'
;MAGKGEEVKPTVIGKLVVDNLEDRAWLLLLMRKFREAVEMAHHLLKNGIGTSETKRRLTKYLSNAWYASSAMKRAKLYLNQPYLKLNKPQLFSVGSKDEKGNRNIKLLDTSEVLIKIPHADGKHTWLKGRVVFGRKYLPIVKELTTDKYSYGASIVLKDKGKLFLHLHIPPELYIKYVKKNLKLNLLVILLASTSIQTESAWLL
;
A
#
# COMPACT_ATOMS: atom_id res chain seq x y z
N MET A 1 7.31 -2.71 29.93
CA MET A 1 6.21 -2.05 29.18
C MET A 1 5.84 -2.96 28.02
N ALA A 2 4.62 -3.50 28.04
CA ALA A 2 4.14 -4.50 27.10
C ALA A 2 4.22 -3.98 25.66
N GLY A 3 4.94 -4.73 24.81
CA GLY A 3 5.00 -4.47 23.37
C GLY A 3 3.58 -4.51 22.82
N LYS A 4 3.09 -3.35 22.38
CA LYS A 4 1.89 -3.22 21.56
C LYS A 4 2.09 -4.15 20.37
N GLY A 5 1.37 -5.29 20.34
CA GLY A 5 1.54 -6.30 19.31
C GLY A 5 1.56 -5.63 17.95
N GLU A 6 2.62 -5.87 17.16
CA GLU A 6 2.70 -5.34 15.81
C GLU A 6 1.48 -5.84 15.04
N GLU A 7 0.54 -4.92 14.79
CA GLU A 7 -0.67 -5.19 14.04
C GLU A 7 -0.25 -5.57 12.61
N VAL A 8 -0.18 -6.88 12.34
CA VAL A 8 0.17 -7.41 11.02
C VAL A 8 -0.91 -6.96 10.05
N LYS A 9 -0.58 -5.95 9.22
CA LYS A 9 -1.52 -5.44 8.21
C LYS A 9 -1.52 -6.36 7.00
N PRO A 10 -2.65 -7.04 6.70
CA PRO A 10 -2.76 -7.87 5.52
C PRO A 10 -2.49 -7.01 4.27
N THR A 11 -1.65 -7.52 3.38
CA THR A 11 -1.21 -6.78 2.19
C THR A 11 -1.73 -7.45 0.93
N VAL A 12 -2.44 -6.68 0.10
CA VAL A 12 -2.87 -7.09 -1.23
C VAL A 12 -1.90 -6.54 -2.26
N ILE A 13 -1.41 -7.41 -3.15
CA ILE A 13 -0.40 -7.07 -4.15
C ILE A 13 -1.04 -7.08 -5.54
N GLY A 14 -0.83 -6.00 -6.29
CA GLY A 14 -1.21 -5.88 -7.70
C GLY A 14 -0.02 -5.47 -8.56
N LYS A 15 0.03 -5.97 -9.80
CA LYS A 15 1.02 -5.51 -10.79
C LYS A 15 0.63 -4.11 -11.26
N LEU A 16 1.52 -3.14 -11.09
CA LEU A 16 1.31 -1.77 -11.55
C LEU A 16 1.90 -1.60 -12.95
N VAL A 17 1.09 -1.07 -13.85
CA VAL A 17 1.45 -0.73 -15.23
C VAL A 17 1.27 0.77 -15.41
N VAL A 18 2.33 1.43 -15.84
CA VAL A 18 2.34 2.84 -16.24
C VAL A 18 2.75 2.83 -17.70
N ASP A 19 1.80 3.13 -18.57
CA ASP A 19 1.97 2.97 -20.03
C ASP A 19 2.83 4.09 -20.63
N ASN A 20 2.73 5.32 -20.10
CA ASN A 20 3.53 6.45 -20.52
C ASN A 20 4.95 6.39 -19.94
N LEU A 21 5.96 6.57 -20.80
CA LEU A 21 7.37 6.56 -20.43
C LEU A 21 7.75 7.74 -19.52
N GLU A 22 7.21 8.93 -19.78
CA GLU A 22 7.48 10.13 -18.99
C GLU A 22 6.94 9.96 -17.57
N ASP A 23 5.68 9.54 -17.45
CA ASP A 23 5.06 9.20 -16.18
C ASP A 23 5.87 8.15 -15.40
N ARG A 24 6.29 7.10 -16.10
CA ARG A 24 7.12 6.05 -15.50
C ARG A 24 8.45 6.61 -14.97
N ALA A 25 9.09 7.53 -15.70
CA ALA A 25 10.32 8.19 -15.26
C ALA A 25 10.09 9.07 -14.02
N TRP A 26 9.02 9.87 -14.01
CA TRP A 26 8.62 10.67 -12.84
C TRP A 26 8.36 9.80 -11.60
N LEU A 27 7.67 8.67 -11.78
CA LEU A 27 7.42 7.74 -10.70
C LEU A 27 8.72 7.14 -10.14
N LEU A 28 9.63 6.70 -11.00
CA LEU A 28 10.91 6.14 -10.58
C LEU A 28 11.78 7.19 -9.86
N LEU A 29 11.78 8.43 -10.33
CA LEU A 29 12.45 9.54 -9.67
C LEU A 29 11.87 9.79 -8.28
N LEU A 30 10.54 9.83 -8.15
CA LEU A 30 9.86 9.98 -6.86
C LEU A 30 10.20 8.82 -5.90
N MET A 31 10.19 7.58 -6.38
CA MET A 31 10.56 6.39 -5.59
C MET A 31 12.02 6.46 -5.11
N ARG A 32 12.93 6.96 -5.95
CA ARG A 32 14.34 7.17 -5.59
C ARG A 32 14.46 8.25 -4.50
N LYS A 33 13.83 9.41 -4.70
CA LYS A 33 13.83 10.50 -3.72
C LYS A 33 13.21 10.05 -2.39
N PHE A 34 12.12 9.30 -2.42
CA PHE A 34 11.51 8.78 -1.20
C PHE A 34 12.45 7.85 -0.44
N ARG A 35 13.13 6.92 -1.12
CA ARG A 35 14.16 6.06 -0.52
C ARG A 35 15.25 6.89 0.18
N GLU A 36 15.80 7.89 -0.51
CA GLU A 36 16.82 8.78 0.05
C GLU A 36 16.30 9.59 1.24
N ALA A 37 15.03 10.02 1.20
CA ALA A 37 14.38 10.68 2.32
C ALA A 37 14.25 9.78 3.56
N VAL A 38 14.06 8.46 3.38
CA VAL A 38 14.07 7.49 4.49
C VAL A 38 15.47 7.36 5.10
N GLU A 39 16.52 7.27 4.27
CA GLU A 39 17.92 7.24 4.72
C GLU A 39 18.28 8.54 5.48
N MET A 40 17.90 9.70 4.93
CA MET A 40 18.08 11.01 5.55
C MET A 40 17.35 11.11 6.89
N ALA A 41 16.10 10.66 6.96
CA ALA A 41 15.32 10.67 8.19
C ALA A 41 15.95 9.80 9.28
N HIS A 42 16.44 8.61 8.92
CA HIS A 42 17.14 7.73 9.85
C HIS A 42 18.39 8.40 10.42
N HIS A 43 19.24 8.97 9.55
CA HIS A 43 20.45 9.67 9.96
C HIS A 43 20.17 10.85 10.89
N LEU A 44 19.20 11.71 10.54
CA LEU A 44 18.82 12.87 11.35
C LEU A 44 18.31 12.47 12.73
N LEU A 45 17.38 11.52 12.79
CA LEU A 45 16.80 11.06 14.07
C LEU A 45 17.85 10.40 14.96
N LYS A 46 18.77 9.61 14.38
CA LYS A 46 19.86 8.97 15.12
C LYS A 46 20.82 9.99 15.74
N ASN A 47 21.04 11.11 15.06
CA ASN A 47 21.85 12.22 15.55
C ASN A 47 21.09 13.18 16.50
N GLY A 48 19.95 12.76 17.02
CA GLY A 48 19.18 13.53 18.01
C GLY A 48 18.39 14.71 17.43
N ILE A 49 18.29 14.85 16.10
CA ILE A 49 17.47 15.89 15.49
C ILE A 49 15.99 15.59 15.74
N GLY A 50 15.26 16.58 16.29
CA GLY A 50 13.85 16.45 16.61
C GLY A 50 12.98 16.03 15.43
N THR A 51 11.85 15.39 15.72
CA THR A 51 10.91 14.89 14.71
C THR A 51 10.30 15.99 13.85
N SER A 52 9.97 17.15 14.45
CA SER A 52 9.43 18.31 13.74
C SER A 52 10.44 18.86 12.73
N GLU A 53 11.68 19.08 13.16
CA GLU A 53 12.74 19.59 12.31
C GLU A 53 13.08 18.60 11.18
N THR A 54 13.18 17.32 11.52
CA THR A 54 13.38 16.25 10.53
C THR A 54 12.27 16.30 9.48
N LYS A 55 11.00 16.30 9.89
CA LYS A 55 9.86 16.39 8.97
C LYS A 55 9.91 17.65 8.11
N ARG A 56 10.30 18.80 8.66
CA ARG A 56 10.47 20.06 7.90
C ARG A 56 11.50 19.91 6.78
N ARG A 57 12.67 19.34 7.07
CA ARG A 57 13.73 19.08 6.08
C ARG A 57 13.27 18.10 4.99
N LEU A 58 12.64 16.99 5.39
CA LEU A 58 12.10 16.01 4.44
C LEU A 58 10.99 16.61 3.56
N THR A 59 10.15 17.49 4.11
CA THR A 59 9.08 18.16 3.36
C THR A 59 9.65 19.06 2.28
N LYS A 60 10.73 19.80 2.58
CA LYS A 60 11.44 20.60 1.58
C LYS A 60 12.04 19.70 0.49
N TYR A 61 12.68 18.59 0.87
CA TYR A 61 13.30 17.67 -0.07
C TYR A 61 12.31 16.96 -1.02
N LEU A 62 11.18 16.50 -0.47
CA LEU A 62 10.15 15.77 -1.22
C LEU A 62 9.08 16.69 -1.82
N SER A 63 9.09 17.97 -1.49
CA SER A 63 8.03 18.94 -1.83
C SER A 63 6.63 18.47 -1.41
N ASN A 64 6.52 17.60 -0.40
CA ASN A 64 5.26 17.01 0.07
C ASN A 64 5.36 16.55 1.53
N ALA A 65 4.54 17.15 2.41
CA ALA A 65 4.56 16.89 3.85
C ALA A 65 4.05 15.48 4.23
N TRP A 66 3.20 14.87 3.40
CA TRP A 66 2.60 13.56 3.64
C TRP A 66 3.56 12.43 3.27
N TYR A 67 4.27 12.56 2.15
CA TYR A 67 5.40 11.69 1.85
C TYR A 67 6.51 11.85 2.89
N ALA A 68 6.81 13.07 3.35
CA ALA A 68 7.76 13.29 4.44
C ALA A 68 7.36 12.56 5.72
N SER A 69 6.08 12.63 6.10
CA SER A 69 5.55 11.92 7.27
C SER A 69 5.65 10.40 7.09
N SER A 70 5.38 9.90 5.89
CA SER A 70 5.47 8.48 5.54
C SER A 70 6.93 7.98 5.55
N ALA A 71 7.87 8.77 5.02
CA ALA A 71 9.30 8.47 5.05
C ALA A 71 9.82 8.43 6.49
N MET A 72 9.44 9.39 7.33
CA MET A 72 9.80 9.40 8.75
C MET A 72 9.23 8.18 9.49
N LYS A 73 7.98 7.79 9.22
CA LYS A 73 7.38 6.57 9.79
C LYS A 73 8.16 5.31 9.36
N ARG A 74 8.58 5.25 8.10
CA ARG A 74 9.38 4.14 7.58
C ARG A 74 10.78 4.09 8.21
N ALA A 75 11.44 5.24 8.37
CA ALA A 75 12.77 5.35 8.99
C ALA A 75 12.78 4.90 10.45
N LYS A 76 11.71 5.17 11.20
CA LYS A 76 11.56 4.74 12.61
C LYS A 76 11.69 3.22 12.80
N LEU A 77 11.36 2.42 11.78
CA LEU A 77 11.51 0.95 11.83
C LEU A 77 12.97 0.50 11.85
N TYR A 78 13.90 1.38 11.48
CA TYR A 78 15.33 1.07 11.33
C TYR A 78 16.21 1.78 12.37
N LEU A 79 15.64 2.46 13.38
CA LEU A 79 16.42 3.29 14.32
C LEU A 79 17.45 2.49 15.10
N ASN A 80 17.20 1.21 15.36
CA ASN A 80 18.15 0.33 16.06
C ASN A 80 19.35 -0.05 15.18
N GLN A 81 19.29 0.18 13.87
CA GLN A 81 20.40 -0.12 12.96
C GLN A 81 21.45 1.00 13.03
N PRO A 82 22.75 0.65 13.09
CA PRO A 82 23.82 1.65 13.15
C PRO A 82 23.89 2.48 11.86
N TYR A 83 23.58 1.87 10.72
CA TYR A 83 23.57 2.52 9.41
C TYR A 83 22.43 1.98 8.57
N LEU A 84 21.80 2.83 7.77
CA LEU A 84 20.72 2.45 6.88
C LEU A 84 21.10 2.76 5.43
N LYS A 85 21.21 1.72 4.61
CA LYS A 85 21.28 1.82 3.16
C LYS A 85 20.22 0.97 2.51
N LEU A 86 19.32 1.60 1.77
CA LEU A 86 18.25 0.95 1.04
C LEU A 86 18.68 0.77 -0.40
N ASN A 87 18.61 -0.46 -0.90
CA ASN A 87 19.12 -0.78 -2.24
C ASN A 87 18.13 -0.37 -3.35
N LYS A 88 16.83 -0.64 -3.16
CA LYS A 88 15.82 -0.49 -4.21
C LYS A 88 14.99 0.80 -4.04
N PRO A 89 14.69 1.53 -5.13
CA PRO A 89 13.66 2.58 -5.11
C PRO A 89 12.33 2.02 -4.59
N GLN A 90 11.69 2.76 -3.69
CA GLN A 90 10.41 2.41 -3.12
C GLN A 90 9.64 3.68 -2.79
N LEU A 91 8.31 3.60 -2.81
CA LEU A 91 7.43 4.66 -2.35
C LEU A 91 6.49 4.07 -1.32
N PHE A 92 6.27 4.79 -0.21
CA PHE A 92 5.26 4.44 0.78
C PHE A 92 4.44 5.66 1.14
N SER A 93 3.13 5.49 1.19
CA SER A 93 2.17 6.50 1.62
C SER A 93 1.26 5.92 2.69
N VAL A 94 1.25 6.55 3.86
CA VAL A 94 0.32 6.21 4.94
C VAL A 94 -1.07 6.72 4.58
N GLY A 95 -2.10 5.89 4.79
CA GLY A 95 -3.49 6.33 4.69
C GLY A 95 -3.94 7.08 5.93
N SER A 96 -4.92 7.97 5.77
CA SER A 96 -5.62 8.63 6.88
C SER A 96 -7.14 8.50 6.69
N LYS A 97 -7.87 8.29 7.80
CA LYS A 97 -9.33 8.18 7.76
C LYS A 97 -9.96 9.48 7.27
N ASP A 98 -9.37 10.61 7.66
CA ASP A 98 -9.85 11.95 7.28
C ASP A 98 -9.59 12.29 5.81
N GLU A 99 -8.81 11.46 5.11
CA GLU A 99 -8.40 11.70 3.72
C GLU A 99 -8.96 10.69 2.73
N LYS A 100 -10.11 10.05 3.07
CA LYS A 100 -10.85 9.17 2.16
C LYS A 100 -9.98 8.05 1.58
N GLY A 101 -9.24 7.36 2.45
CA GLY A 101 -8.28 6.33 2.02
C GLY A 101 -6.83 6.81 2.09
N ASN A 102 -6.24 7.12 0.95
CA ASN A 102 -4.83 7.50 0.83
C ASN A 102 -4.64 8.72 -0.08
N ARG A 103 -4.09 9.80 0.49
CA ARG A 103 -3.96 11.08 -0.22
C ARG A 103 -3.00 11.11 -1.38
N ASN A 104 -2.00 10.23 -1.40
CA ASN A 104 -0.98 10.26 -2.46
C ASN A 104 -1.09 9.10 -3.45
N ILE A 105 -1.77 8.00 -3.09
CA ILE A 105 -1.96 6.84 -3.95
C ILE A 105 -3.43 6.43 -3.88
N LYS A 106 -4.25 6.96 -4.78
CA LYS A 106 -5.71 6.81 -4.77
C LYS A 106 -6.16 5.73 -5.74
N LEU A 107 -6.96 4.78 -5.26
CA LEU A 107 -7.70 3.87 -6.12
C LEU A 107 -8.91 4.60 -6.71
N LEU A 108 -9.03 4.63 -8.04
CA LEU A 108 -10.24 5.12 -8.72
C LEU A 108 -11.25 4.00 -8.91
N ASP A 109 -10.74 2.81 -9.22
CA ASP A 109 -11.51 1.57 -9.33
C ASP A 109 -10.58 0.38 -8.98
N THR A 110 -11.08 -0.83 -9.10
CA THR A 110 -10.33 -2.08 -8.95
C THR A 110 -9.14 -2.24 -9.90
N SER A 111 -9.08 -1.47 -10.98
CA SER A 111 -8.03 -1.56 -12.00
C SER A 111 -7.25 -0.26 -12.24
N GLU A 112 -7.62 0.84 -11.60
CA GLU A 112 -7.03 2.16 -11.85
C GLU A 112 -6.55 2.84 -10.56
N VAL A 113 -5.37 3.44 -10.62
CA VAL A 113 -4.76 4.17 -9.51
C VAL A 113 -4.22 5.51 -9.98
N LEU A 114 -4.35 6.54 -9.13
CA LEU A 114 -3.68 7.82 -9.26
C LEU A 114 -2.54 7.93 -8.25
N ILE A 115 -1.37 8.34 -8.72
CA ILE A 115 -0.19 8.53 -7.90
C ILE A 115 0.21 10.00 -7.96
N LYS A 116 0.33 10.63 -6.79
CA LYS A 116 0.65 12.04 -6.69
C LYS A 116 2.14 12.28 -6.92
N ILE A 117 2.46 13.11 -7.90
CA ILE A 117 3.82 13.58 -8.20
C ILE A 117 3.97 15.01 -7.64
N PRO A 118 4.80 15.19 -6.61
CA PRO A 118 4.99 16.50 -6.00
C PRO A 118 5.99 17.34 -6.81
N HIS A 119 5.72 18.64 -6.83
CA HIS A 119 6.49 19.66 -7.53
C HIS A 119 6.83 20.79 -6.55
N ALA A 120 8.00 21.40 -6.73
CA ALA A 120 8.53 22.40 -5.79
C ALA A 120 7.72 23.71 -5.78
N ASP A 121 7.06 24.02 -6.90
CA ASP A 121 6.15 25.15 -7.07
C ASP A 121 4.79 24.95 -6.36
N GLY A 122 4.56 23.79 -5.75
CA GLY A 122 3.31 23.42 -5.10
C GLY A 122 2.22 22.90 -6.05
N LYS A 123 2.40 23.01 -7.36
CA LYS A 123 1.43 22.55 -8.38
C LYS A 123 1.59 21.06 -8.64
N HIS A 124 1.24 20.25 -7.65
CA HIS A 124 1.35 18.80 -7.75
C HIS A 124 0.48 18.22 -8.87
N THR A 125 0.99 17.17 -9.52
CA THR A 125 0.31 16.48 -10.62
C THR A 125 -0.09 15.06 -10.21
N TRP A 126 -0.96 14.45 -11.01
CA TRP A 126 -1.42 13.08 -10.81
C TRP A 126 -1.02 12.23 -12.01
N LEU A 127 -0.29 11.16 -11.73
CA LEU A 127 0.02 10.11 -12.67
C LEU A 127 -1.06 9.05 -12.63
N LYS A 128 -1.59 8.65 -13.78
CA LYS A 128 -2.55 7.55 -13.89
C LYS A 128 -1.84 6.23 -14.20
N GLY A 129 -2.17 5.18 -13.46
CA GLY A 129 -1.65 3.83 -13.69
C GLY A 129 -2.77 2.79 -13.67
N ARG A 130 -2.52 1.67 -14.36
CA ARG A 130 -3.38 0.48 -14.30
C ARG A 130 -2.81 -0.54 -13.33
N VAL A 131 -3.66 -1.21 -12.58
CA VAL A 131 -3.27 -2.23 -11.61
C VAL A 131 -4.02 -3.52 -11.86
N VAL A 132 -3.28 -4.63 -11.89
CA VAL A 132 -3.85 -5.97 -12.02
C VAL A 132 -3.71 -6.70 -10.70
N PHE A 133 -4.83 -6.88 -10.00
CA PHE A 133 -4.92 -7.68 -8.78
C PHE A 133 -5.41 -9.10 -9.08
N GLY A 134 -5.08 -10.05 -8.20
CA GLY A 134 -5.68 -11.38 -8.25
C GLY A 134 -7.19 -11.33 -7.99
N ARG A 135 -7.98 -12.12 -8.73
CA ARG A 135 -9.46 -12.12 -8.68
C ARG A 135 -10.03 -12.20 -7.27
N LYS A 136 -9.43 -13.01 -6.40
CA LYS A 136 -9.83 -13.17 -4.99
C LYS A 136 -9.80 -11.88 -4.15
N TYR A 137 -9.04 -10.87 -4.58
CA TYR A 137 -8.89 -9.60 -3.87
C TYR A 137 -9.75 -8.48 -4.42
N LEU A 138 -10.33 -8.62 -5.63
CA LEU A 138 -11.15 -7.58 -6.26
C LEU A 138 -12.30 -7.09 -5.36
N PRO A 139 -13.02 -7.95 -4.62
CA PRO A 139 -14.04 -7.48 -3.69
C PRO A 139 -13.48 -6.54 -2.61
N ILE A 140 -12.31 -6.88 -2.04
CA ILE A 140 -11.66 -6.07 -1.01
C ILE A 140 -11.22 -4.72 -1.61
N VAL A 141 -10.59 -4.75 -2.79
CA VAL A 141 -10.14 -3.53 -3.48
C VAL A 141 -11.33 -2.62 -3.80
N LYS A 142 -12.46 -3.18 -4.24
CA LYS A 142 -13.70 -2.43 -4.48
C LYS A 142 -14.23 -1.75 -3.22
N GLU A 143 -14.15 -2.40 -2.06
CA GLU A 143 -14.54 -1.72 -0.81
C GLU A 143 -13.57 -0.59 -0.42
N LEU A 144 -12.27 -0.72 -0.73
CA LEU A 144 -11.31 0.35 -0.49
C LEU A 144 -11.55 1.60 -1.34
N THR A 145 -12.28 1.52 -2.46
CA THR A 145 -12.65 2.70 -3.27
C THR A 145 -13.85 3.47 -2.72
N THR A 146 -14.55 2.94 -1.71
CA THR A 146 -15.77 3.56 -1.15
C THR A 146 -15.51 4.64 -0.11
N ASP A 147 -14.25 5.08 0.05
CA ASP A 147 -13.76 6.06 1.04
C ASP A 147 -13.99 5.68 2.52
N LYS A 148 -14.66 4.56 2.81
CA LYS A 148 -14.97 4.08 4.17
C LYS A 148 -13.73 3.64 4.96
N TYR A 149 -12.67 3.23 4.26
CA TYR A 149 -11.49 2.62 4.85
C TYR A 149 -10.24 3.40 4.48
N SER A 150 -9.45 3.76 5.49
CA SER A 150 -8.07 4.22 5.30
C SER A 150 -7.17 3.03 4.94
N TYR A 151 -6.29 3.17 3.96
CA TYR A 151 -5.33 2.13 3.59
C TYR A 151 -3.94 2.70 3.35
N GLY A 152 -2.92 1.95 3.77
CA GLY A 152 -1.54 2.25 3.37
C GLY A 152 -1.31 1.78 1.94
N ALA A 153 -0.42 2.45 1.22
CA ALA A 153 -0.03 2.03 -0.12
C ALA A 153 1.47 2.13 -0.29
N SER A 154 2.09 1.09 -0.85
CA SER A 154 3.49 1.10 -1.25
C SER A 154 3.63 0.77 -2.73
N ILE A 155 4.58 1.41 -3.41
CA ILE A 155 5.00 1.03 -4.76
C ILE A 155 6.43 0.52 -4.66
N VAL A 156 6.65 -0.69 -5.14
CA VAL A 156 7.94 -1.38 -5.06
C VAL A 156 8.41 -1.75 -6.45
N LEU A 157 9.69 -1.50 -6.71
CA LEU A 157 10.39 -1.99 -7.90
C LEU A 157 10.94 -3.39 -7.62
N LYS A 158 10.43 -4.38 -8.34
CA LYS A 158 10.96 -5.75 -8.33
C LYS A 158 11.91 -5.97 -9.50
N ASP A 159 12.56 -7.12 -9.50
CA ASP A 159 13.55 -7.50 -10.50
C ASP A 159 12.93 -7.48 -11.91
N LYS A 160 13.78 -7.21 -12.91
CA LYS A 160 13.37 -6.92 -14.30
C LYS A 160 12.56 -5.62 -14.47
N GLY A 161 12.66 -4.69 -13.52
CA GLY A 161 12.05 -3.36 -13.62
C GLY A 161 10.52 -3.35 -13.47
N LYS A 162 9.92 -4.39 -12.90
CA LYS A 162 8.46 -4.50 -12.77
C LYS A 162 7.98 -3.76 -11.52
N LEU A 163 6.94 -2.96 -11.67
CA LEU A 163 6.33 -2.20 -10.57
C LEU A 163 5.16 -2.98 -9.95
N PHE A 164 5.05 -2.93 -8.63
CA PHE A 164 3.97 -3.54 -7.88
C PHE A 164 3.38 -2.54 -6.89
N LEU A 165 2.05 -2.50 -6.83
CA LEU A 165 1.29 -1.77 -5.83
C LEU A 165 0.95 -2.74 -4.69
N HIS A 166 1.36 -2.38 -3.47
CA HIS A 166 1.04 -3.09 -2.25
C HIS A 166 0.04 -2.25 -1.45
N LEU A 167 -1.17 -2.76 -1.26
CA LEU A 167 -2.20 -2.14 -0.44
C LEU A 167 -2.18 -2.76 0.95
N HIS A 168 -1.93 -1.95 1.98
CA HIS A 168 -1.94 -2.36 3.38
C HIS A 168 -3.33 -2.13 3.94
N ILE A 169 -4.07 -3.22 4.09
CA ILE A 169 -5.51 -3.21 4.34
C ILE A 169 -5.78 -3.18 5.84
N PRO A 170 -6.80 -2.44 6.30
CA PRO A 170 -7.29 -2.53 7.67
C PRO A 170 -7.66 -3.99 8.03
N PRO A 171 -7.20 -4.52 9.18
CA PRO A 171 -7.43 -5.92 9.55
C PRO A 171 -8.92 -6.32 9.55
N GLU A 172 -9.81 -5.41 9.94
CA GLU A 172 -11.25 -5.63 10.07
C GLU A 172 -11.87 -5.92 8.70
N LEU A 173 -11.46 -5.15 7.69
CA LEU A 173 -11.89 -5.37 6.31
C LEU A 173 -11.38 -6.70 5.77
N TYR A 174 -10.13 -7.06 6.07
CA TYR A 174 -9.59 -8.36 5.63
C TYR A 174 -10.32 -9.54 6.27
N ILE A 175 -10.56 -9.49 7.59
CA ILE A 175 -11.27 -10.53 8.34
C ILE A 175 -12.69 -10.72 7.81
N LYS A 176 -13.40 -9.63 7.48
CA LYS A 176 -14.74 -9.67 6.87
C LYS A 176 -14.77 -10.57 5.63
N TYR A 177 -13.78 -10.44 4.75
CA TYR A 177 -13.71 -11.20 3.51
C TYR A 177 -13.20 -12.63 3.67
N VAL A 178 -12.26 -12.86 4.59
CA VAL A 178 -11.82 -14.22 4.94
C VAL A 178 -12.99 -15.02 5.50
N LYS A 179 -13.74 -14.46 6.45
CA LYS A 179 -14.94 -15.12 7.02
C LYS A 179 -16.00 -15.41 5.95
N LYS A 180 -16.23 -14.47 5.03
CA LYS A 180 -17.18 -14.65 3.91
C LYS A 180 -16.79 -15.82 3.01
N ASN A 181 -15.50 -15.93 2.66
CA ASN A 181 -15.01 -17.03 1.83
C ASN A 181 -15.08 -18.39 2.55
N LEU A 182 -14.77 -18.43 3.85
CA LEU A 182 -14.91 -19.66 4.64
C LEU A 182 -16.36 -20.16 4.67
N LYS A 183 -17.32 -19.26 4.91
CA LYS A 183 -18.75 -19.60 4.87
C LYS A 183 -19.18 -20.13 3.51
N LEU A 184 -18.73 -19.51 2.41
CA LEU A 184 -19.07 -19.94 1.07
C LEU A 184 -18.54 -21.34 0.76
N ASN A 185 -17.29 -21.63 1.13
CA ASN A 185 -16.68 -22.94 0.93
C ASN A 185 -17.42 -24.05 1.70
N LEU A 186 -17.79 -23.80 2.97
CA LEU A 186 -18.60 -24.73 3.76
C LEU A 186 -19.95 -25.02 3.10
N LEU A 187 -20.61 -24.00 2.57
CA LEU A 187 -21.92 -24.12 1.93
C LEU A 187 -21.84 -24.91 0.62
N VAL A 188 -20.77 -24.71 -0.17
CA VAL A 188 -20.49 -25.51 -1.38
C VAL A 188 -20.25 -26.98 -1.02
N ILE A 189 -19.48 -27.28 0.04
CA ILE A 189 -19.25 -28.65 0.51
C ILE A 189 -20.57 -29.31 0.93
N LEU A 190 -21.41 -28.60 1.70
CA LEU A 190 -22.71 -29.08 2.13
C LEU A 190 -23.61 -29.39 0.93
N LEU A 191 -23.71 -28.47 -0.04
CA LEU A 191 -24.52 -28.68 -1.25
C LEU A 191 -24.01 -29.84 -2.11
N ALA A 192 -22.69 -30.00 -2.25
CA ALA A 192 -22.10 -31.14 -2.95
C ALA A 192 -22.44 -32.46 -2.24
N SER A 193 -22.38 -32.51 -0.90
CA SER A 193 -22.71 -33.71 -0.13
C SER A 193 -24.19 -34.10 -0.23
N THR A 194 -25.11 -33.13 -0.26
CA THR A 194 -26.55 -33.39 -0.43
C THR A 194 -26.90 -33.81 -1.85
N SER A 195 -26.15 -33.33 -2.85
CA SER A 195 -26.32 -33.72 -4.27
C SER A 195 -25.91 -35.18 -4.49
N ILE A 196 -24.80 -35.61 -3.87
CA ILE A 196 -24.32 -37.01 -3.93
C ILE A 196 -25.33 -37.96 -3.26
N GLN A 197 -25.90 -37.57 -2.12
CA GLN A 197 -26.91 -38.38 -1.42
C GLN A 197 -28.22 -38.51 -2.20
N THR A 198 -28.61 -37.48 -2.95
CA THR A 198 -29.82 -37.52 -3.78
C THR A 198 -29.63 -38.36 -5.04
N GLU A 199 -28.50 -38.28 -5.74
CA GLU A 199 -28.20 -39.18 -6.88
C GLU A 199 -28.13 -40.66 -6.47
N SER A 200 -27.65 -40.95 -5.27
CA SER A 200 -27.61 -42.31 -4.71
C SER A 200 -28.99 -42.91 -4.42
N ALA A 201 -30.00 -42.06 -4.17
CA ALA A 201 -31.36 -42.47 -3.81
C ALA A 201 -32.26 -42.74 -5.03
N TRP A 202 -31.88 -42.29 -6.23
CA TRP A 202 -32.61 -42.54 -7.48
C TRP A 202 -32.10 -43.75 -8.27
N LEU A 203 -31.01 -44.39 -7.81
CA LEU A 203 -30.39 -45.58 -8.42
C LEU A 203 -30.71 -46.90 -7.67
N LEU A 204 -31.67 -46.87 -6.75
CA LEU A 204 -32.24 -48.01 -6.02
C LEU A 204 -33.74 -48.12 -6.32
#